data_AF-A0A9E7FEH0-F1
#
_entry.id   AF-A0A9E7FEH0-F1
#
_cell.length_a   1.000
_cell.length_b   1.000
_cell.length_c   1.000
_cell.angle_alpha   90.00
_cell.angle_beta   90.00
_cell.angle_gamma   90.00
#
_symmetry.space_group_name_H-M   'P 1'
#
loop_
_entity.id
_entity.type
_entity.pdbx_description
1 polymer ?
#
loop_
_entity_poly.entity_id
_entity_poly.type
_entity_poly.pdbx_seq_one_letter_code
_entity_poly.pdbx_strand_id
1 'polypeptide(L)'
;MVDSYTIQISSNLINQLAGGENKVKKKTKKPKAKVSEEPHQPQSNVKPAPGTQKSSPSGAWPLQPPVFFPGPPPPPVAISELEAIRSVLQESERRVEKLEKQGDKMIQELTQRAKELRDKEFKLPYQNPTPCTAEREACLNCYKEHEADPLKCAQVVKIFAHCARQAKDSKGQFNSTKE
;
A
#
# COMPACT_ATOMS: atom_id res chain seq x y z
N MET A 1 -11.76 4.07 36.02
CA MET A 1 -11.86 5.51 35.72
C MET A 1 -11.56 5.67 34.24
N VAL A 2 -12.48 6.23 33.45
CA VAL A 2 -12.33 6.38 32.00
C VAL A 2 -11.93 7.82 31.72
N ASP A 3 -10.64 8.06 31.50
CA ASP A 3 -10.13 9.38 31.19
C ASP A 3 -10.58 9.79 29.78
N SER A 4 -11.48 10.76 29.72
CA SER A 4 -12.03 11.31 28.49
C SER A 4 -11.04 12.32 27.91
N TYR A 5 -10.20 11.87 26.97
CA TYR A 5 -9.29 12.75 26.26
C TYR A 5 -10.06 13.63 25.26
N THR A 6 -10.36 14.87 25.67
CA THR A 6 -10.89 15.90 24.77
C THR A 6 -9.73 16.68 24.18
N ILE A 7 -9.55 16.59 22.87
CA ILE A 7 -8.56 17.40 22.15
C ILE A 7 -9.19 18.76 21.87
N GLN A 8 -8.68 19.81 22.50
CA GLN A 8 -9.07 21.19 22.18
C GLN A 8 -8.12 21.76 21.14
N ILE A 9 -8.65 21.96 19.93
CA ILE A 9 -7.92 22.60 18.83
C ILE A 9 -8.21 24.09 18.89
N SER A 10 -7.17 24.91 19.01
CA SER A 10 -7.33 26.37 19.06
C SER A 10 -7.74 26.93 17.70
N SER A 11 -8.64 27.92 17.72
CA SER A 11 -9.11 28.63 16.53
C SER A 11 -7.98 29.30 15.75
N ASN A 12 -6.91 29.71 16.42
CA ASN A 12 -5.71 30.25 15.79
C ASN A 12 -4.99 29.24 14.88
N LEU A 13 -4.96 27.95 15.26
CA LEU A 13 -4.35 26.91 14.43
C LEU A 13 -5.16 26.67 13.15
N ILE A 14 -6.48 26.69 13.28
CA ILE A 14 -7.41 26.54 12.16
C ILE A 14 -7.23 27.69 11.15
N ASN A 15 -7.10 28.93 11.65
CA ASN A 15 -6.91 30.10 10.81
C ASN A 15 -5.55 30.11 10.09
N GLN A 16 -4.50 29.59 10.72
CA GLN A 16 -3.18 29.44 10.09
C GLN A 16 -3.16 28.38 8.98
N LEU A 17 -3.93 27.31 9.14
CA LEU A 17 -4.04 26.23 8.15
C LEU A 17 -4.99 26.58 7.00
N ALA A 18 -6.04 27.35 7.27
CA ALA A 18 -6.98 27.82 6.26
C ALA A 18 -6.39 28.91 5.33
N GLY A 19 -5.39 29.66 5.81
CA GLY A 19 -4.73 30.74 5.07
C GLY A 19 -3.58 30.29 4.16
N GLY A 20 -3.72 29.12 3.54
CA GLY A 20 -2.78 28.66 2.52
C GLY A 20 -2.81 29.60 1.32
N GLU A 21 -1.75 30.39 1.18
CA GLU A 21 -1.29 31.09 -0.03
C GLU A 21 -1.47 32.64 -0.12
N ASN A 22 -0.30 33.29 0.01
CA ASN A 22 0.14 34.50 -0.67
C ASN A 22 -0.13 35.92 -0.09
N LYS A 23 1.00 36.63 0.07
CA LYS A 23 1.28 38.10 0.13
C LYS A 23 1.20 38.68 1.55
N VAL A 24 2.26 39.26 2.15
CA VAL A 24 3.03 40.47 1.79
C VAL A 24 4.42 40.44 2.49
N LYS A 25 5.57 40.44 1.76
CA LYS A 25 6.59 41.52 1.60
C LYS A 25 7.02 42.22 2.93
N LYS A 26 8.28 42.49 3.31
CA LYS A 26 9.56 42.73 2.60
C LYS A 26 10.74 42.89 3.62
N LYS A 27 11.97 42.59 3.16
CA LYS A 27 13.34 42.95 3.67
C LYS A 27 13.98 41.97 4.69
N THR A 28 15.20 41.42 4.51
CA THR A 28 16.43 41.97 3.89
C THR A 28 17.33 40.89 3.24
N LYS A 29 17.71 41.16 1.97
CA LYS A 29 18.92 40.83 1.16
C LYS A 29 19.33 39.37 0.84
N LYS A 30 19.16 39.06 -0.46
CA LYS A 30 19.83 38.06 -1.33
C LYS A 30 21.15 38.66 -1.90
N PRO A 31 22.11 37.89 -2.45
CA PRO A 31 21.95 37.18 -3.74
C PRO A 31 22.65 35.79 -3.76
N LYS A 32 22.59 34.91 -4.77
CA LYS A 32 21.65 34.42 -5.79
C LYS A 32 22.33 33.15 -6.34
N ALA A 33 21.55 32.09 -6.56
CA ALA A 33 21.87 30.84 -7.27
C ALA A 33 21.93 31.08 -8.81
N LYS A 34 22.44 30.26 -9.75
CA LYS A 34 23.02 28.89 -9.85
C LYS A 34 23.52 28.68 -11.31
N VAL A 35 24.16 27.51 -11.58
CA VAL A 35 24.37 26.78 -12.89
C VAL A 35 25.72 27.10 -13.58
N SER A 36 26.61 26.19 -14.01
CA SER A 36 26.59 24.76 -14.39
C SER A 36 28.00 24.11 -14.25
N GLU A 37 28.03 22.77 -14.24
CA GLU A 37 29.11 21.86 -14.70
C GLU A 37 30.19 21.33 -13.72
N GLU A 38 30.32 20.00 -13.71
CA GLU A 38 31.19 19.08 -12.93
C GLU A 38 32.67 19.10 -13.39
N PRO A 39 33.63 18.34 -12.85
CA PRO A 39 33.90 17.77 -11.50
C PRO A 39 35.25 18.30 -10.92
N HIS A 40 35.57 17.88 -9.68
CA HIS A 40 36.92 17.62 -9.12
C HIS A 40 37.17 18.23 -7.73
N GLN A 41 37.07 17.31 -6.76
CA GLN A 41 37.96 17.04 -5.62
C GLN A 41 38.51 18.20 -4.74
N PRO A 42 38.37 18.12 -3.40
CA PRO A 42 38.76 19.18 -2.49
C PRO A 42 40.26 19.13 -2.14
N GLN A 43 40.94 20.28 -2.23
CA GLN A 43 42.21 20.51 -1.54
C GLN A 43 42.11 21.77 -0.67
N SER A 44 41.85 21.54 0.62
CA SER A 44 42.14 22.53 1.66
C SER A 44 43.61 22.39 2.02
N ASN A 45 44.44 23.35 1.61
CA ASN A 45 45.81 23.48 2.09
C ASN A 45 45.89 24.63 3.07
N VAL A 46 46.10 24.28 4.34
CA VAL A 46 46.50 25.17 5.43
C VAL A 46 47.98 25.51 5.25
N LYS A 47 48.34 26.78 5.35
CA LYS A 47 49.74 27.25 5.58
C LYS A 47 49.85 27.78 7.02
N PRO A 48 51.06 27.92 7.60
CA PRO A 48 52.39 27.42 7.21
C PRO A 48 53.20 26.79 8.38
N ALA A 49 54.34 26.16 8.02
CA ALA A 49 55.35 25.53 8.88
C ALA A 49 56.17 26.53 9.74
N PRO A 50 57.02 26.10 10.70
CA PRO A 50 58.34 25.55 10.32
C PRO A 50 58.87 24.40 11.21
N GLY A 51 59.59 23.46 10.61
CA GLY A 51 60.27 22.39 11.34
C GLY A 51 61.10 21.49 10.44
N THR A 52 62.25 22.01 10.02
CA THR A 52 63.51 21.36 9.64
C THR A 52 63.46 19.96 8.99
N GLN A 53 63.93 19.95 7.74
CA GLN A 53 64.21 18.78 6.92
C GLN A 53 65.29 17.86 7.53
N LYS A 54 65.09 16.55 7.49
CA LYS A 54 66.20 15.59 7.30
C LYS A 54 65.73 14.30 6.61
N SER A 55 66.15 14.18 5.35
CA SER A 55 66.46 12.98 4.55
C SER A 55 65.56 11.73 4.61
N SER A 56 65.02 11.40 3.42
CA SER A 56 64.59 10.06 2.92
C SER A 56 65.63 8.94 3.19
N PRO A 57 65.28 7.64 3.20
CA PRO A 57 64.87 6.94 1.98
C PRO A 57 63.67 5.97 2.10
N SER A 58 62.98 5.84 0.97
CA SER A 58 62.08 4.79 0.49
C SER A 58 62.04 3.47 1.29
N GLY A 59 60.83 3.04 1.67
CA GLY A 59 60.56 1.71 2.23
C GLY A 59 59.22 1.16 1.71
N ALA A 60 59.29 0.10 0.90
CA ALA A 60 58.17 -0.63 0.34
C ALA A 60 57.23 -1.17 1.44
N TRP A 61 55.91 -1.10 1.22
CA TRP A 61 54.94 -1.70 2.12
C TRP A 61 54.95 -3.22 1.98
N PRO A 62 55.17 -4.00 3.05
CA PRO A 62 55.00 -5.44 2.98
C PRO A 62 53.50 -5.75 3.05
N LEU A 63 52.93 -6.23 1.94
CA LEU A 63 51.64 -6.92 1.93
C LEU A 63 51.84 -8.32 2.55
N GLN A 64 51.71 -8.43 3.88
CA GLN A 64 51.55 -9.74 4.51
C GLN A 64 50.05 -10.09 4.64
N PRO A 65 49.64 -11.32 4.28
CA PRO A 65 48.26 -11.77 4.48
C PRO A 65 47.92 -11.85 5.97
N PRO A 66 46.70 -11.49 6.41
CA PRO A 66 46.35 -11.47 7.81
C PRO A 66 46.27 -12.91 8.35
N VAL A 67 47.11 -13.21 9.32
CA VAL A 67 46.99 -14.39 10.17
C VAL A 67 45.87 -14.14 11.18
N PHE A 68 44.76 -14.89 11.07
CA PHE A 68 43.68 -14.87 12.04
C PHE A 68 44.11 -15.61 13.30
N PHE A 69 44.44 -14.85 14.35
CA PHE A 69 44.53 -15.37 15.72
C PHE A 69 43.14 -15.33 16.38
N PRO A 70 42.79 -16.30 17.24
CA PRO A 70 41.59 -16.20 18.06
C PRO A 70 41.67 -14.93 18.90
N GLY A 71 40.78 -13.98 18.63
CA GLY A 71 40.68 -12.75 19.42
C GLY A 71 40.25 -13.07 20.85
N PRO A 72 40.74 -12.32 21.85
CA PRO A 72 40.30 -12.51 23.23
C PRO A 72 38.77 -12.39 23.33
N PRO A 73 38.13 -13.16 24.23
CA PRO A 73 36.67 -13.13 24.38
C PRO A 73 36.21 -11.69 24.67
N PRO A 74 35.08 -11.26 24.10
CA PRO A 74 34.57 -9.91 24.29
C PRO A 74 34.35 -9.62 25.78
N PRO A 75 34.57 -8.37 26.22
CA PRO A 75 34.39 -8.02 27.62
C PRO A 75 32.92 -8.22 28.02
N PRO A 76 32.63 -8.63 29.27
CA PRO A 76 31.26 -8.91 29.75
C PRO A 76 30.28 -7.75 29.50
N VAL A 77 30.76 -6.52 29.53
CA VAL A 77 29.98 -5.30 29.25
C VAL A 77 29.42 -5.32 27.82
N ALA A 78 30.23 -5.67 26.82
CA ALA A 78 29.78 -5.74 25.43
C ALA A 78 28.73 -6.86 25.22
N ILE A 79 28.81 -7.95 25.99
CA ILE A 79 27.82 -9.03 25.94
C ILE A 79 26.48 -8.55 26.50
N SER A 80 26.49 -7.81 27.61
CA SER A 80 25.27 -7.27 28.24
C SER A 80 24.56 -6.23 27.36
N GLU A 81 25.30 -5.38 26.65
CA GLU A 81 24.71 -4.40 25.72
C GLU A 81 24.05 -5.10 24.52
N LEU A 82 24.67 -6.16 23.99
CA LEU A 82 24.08 -6.97 22.91
C LEU A 82 22.81 -7.70 23.35
N GLU A 83 22.75 -8.17 24.60
CA GLU A 83 21.53 -8.75 25.17
C GLU A 83 20.42 -7.70 25.36
N ALA A 84 20.77 -6.50 25.82
CA ALA A 84 19.82 -5.39 25.93
C ALA A 84 19.23 -5.02 24.56
N ILE A 85 20.06 -4.92 23.51
CA ILE A 85 19.61 -4.63 22.15
C ILE A 85 18.67 -5.74 21.64
N ARG A 86 19.04 -7.01 21.82
CA ARG A 86 18.19 -8.15 21.42
C ARG A 86 16.84 -8.14 22.13
N SER A 87 16.81 -7.80 23.41
CA SER A 87 15.58 -7.69 24.19
C SER A 87 14.66 -6.57 23.66
N VAL A 88 15.22 -5.40 23.34
CA VAL A 88 14.47 -4.29 22.74
C VAL A 88 13.91 -4.67 21.37
N LEU A 89 14.69 -5.36 20.52
CA LEU A 89 14.21 -5.84 19.22
C LEU A 89 13.06 -6.83 19.38
N GLN A 90 13.17 -7.80 20.28
CA GLN A 90 12.12 -8.78 20.54
C GLN A 90 10.83 -8.13 21.07
N GLU A 91 10.94 -7.13 21.96
CA GLU A 91 9.78 -6.38 22.44
C GLU A 91 9.16 -5.53 21.32
N SER A 92 9.98 -4.95 20.44
CA SER A 92 9.49 -4.19 19.28
C SER A 92 8.71 -5.08 18.31
N GLU A 93 9.22 -6.27 18.01
CA GLU A 93 8.58 -7.26 17.13
C GLU A 93 7.24 -7.70 17.71
N ARG A 94 7.19 -8.01 19.02
CA ARG A 94 5.94 -8.35 19.71
C ARG A 94 4.90 -7.24 19.62
N ARG A 95 5.31 -5.98 19.74
CA ARG A 95 4.39 -4.84 19.63
C ARG A 95 3.87 -4.67 18.21
N VAL A 96 4.73 -4.84 17.20
CA VAL A 96 4.33 -4.79 15.79
C VAL A 96 3.32 -5.89 15.49
N GLU A 97 3.60 -7.14 15.87
CA GLU A 97 2.69 -8.27 15.64
C GLU A 97 1.31 -8.02 16.29
N LYS A 98 1.28 -7.41 17.49
CA LYS A 98 0.03 -7.05 18.16
C LYS A 98 -0.75 -5.97 17.41
N LEU A 99 -0.06 -4.95 16.88
CA LEU A 99 -0.67 -3.88 16.10
C LEU A 99 -1.18 -4.38 14.75
N GLU A 100 -0.43 -5.25 14.07
CA GLU A 100 -0.86 -5.91 12.83
C GLU A 100 -2.13 -6.71 13.06
N LYS A 101 -2.17 -7.56 14.09
CA LYS A 101 -3.37 -8.31 14.47
C LYS A 101 -4.56 -7.41 14.79
N GLN A 102 -4.33 -6.23 15.38
CA GLN A 102 -5.39 -5.27 15.65
C GLN A 102 -5.87 -4.59 14.35
N GLY A 103 -4.95 -4.25 13.45
CA GLY A 103 -5.23 -3.72 12.13
C GLY A 103 -6.08 -4.68 11.30
N ASP A 104 -5.68 -5.95 11.23
CA ASP A 104 -6.40 -7.00 10.49
C ASP A 104 -7.83 -7.17 11.01
N LYS A 105 -8.01 -7.20 12.33
CA LYS A 105 -9.34 -7.28 12.95
C LYS A 105 -10.21 -6.07 12.58
N MET A 106 -9.63 -4.87 12.60
CA MET A 106 -10.34 -3.64 12.23
C MET A 106 -10.73 -3.66 10.75
N ILE A 107 -9.83 -4.07 9.86
CA ILE A 107 -10.11 -4.18 8.42
C ILE A 107 -11.20 -5.22 8.17
N GLN A 108 -11.15 -6.37 8.84
CA GLN A 108 -12.16 -7.41 8.73
C GLN A 108 -13.53 -6.90 9.19
N GLU A 109 -13.59 -6.18 10.32
CA GLU A 109 -14.83 -5.57 10.80
C GLU A 109 -15.37 -4.54 9.80
N LEU A 110 -14.53 -3.61 9.32
CA LEU A 110 -14.94 -2.60 8.35
C LEU A 110 -15.45 -3.24 7.06
N THR A 111 -14.78 -4.29 6.57
CA THR A 111 -15.19 -5.03 5.37
C THR A 111 -16.55 -5.69 5.58
N GLN A 112 -16.75 -6.31 6.74
CA GLN A 112 -18.01 -6.95 7.09
C GLN A 112 -19.14 -5.91 7.19
N ARG A 113 -18.91 -4.78 7.86
CA ARG A 113 -19.89 -3.68 7.95
C ARG A 113 -20.21 -3.06 6.61
N ALA A 114 -19.21 -2.86 5.75
CA ALA A 114 -19.42 -2.36 4.39
C ALA A 114 -20.26 -3.33 3.55
N LYS A 115 -20.03 -4.64 3.69
CA LYS A 115 -20.87 -5.66 3.05
C LYS A 115 -22.29 -5.63 3.58
N GLU A 116 -22.48 -5.54 4.89
CA GLU A 116 -23.81 -5.44 5.52
C GLU A 116 -24.58 -4.20 5.05
N LEU A 117 -23.93 -3.04 4.97
CA LEU A 117 -24.54 -1.82 4.45
C LEU A 117 -24.95 -1.97 2.99
N ARG A 118 -24.05 -2.51 2.15
CA ARG A 118 -24.36 -2.81 0.76
C ARG A 118 -25.55 -3.77 0.64
N ASP A 119 -25.59 -4.80 1.47
CA ASP A 119 -26.64 -5.81 1.47
C ASP A 119 -27.97 -5.30 2.05
N LYS A 120 -27.97 -4.25 2.86
CA LYS A 120 -29.20 -3.69 3.46
C LYS A 120 -29.76 -2.53 2.64
N GLU A 121 -28.90 -1.61 2.23
CA GLU A 121 -29.30 -0.33 1.62
C GLU A 121 -29.18 -0.36 0.10
N PHE A 122 -28.23 -1.14 -0.44
CA PHE A 122 -27.92 -1.18 -1.86
C PHE A 122 -28.24 -2.50 -2.53
N LYS A 123 -29.04 -3.37 -1.89
CA LYS A 123 -29.67 -4.47 -2.62
C LYS A 123 -30.59 -3.86 -3.66
N LEU A 124 -30.31 -4.17 -4.92
CA LEU A 124 -31.27 -3.90 -5.97
C LEU A 124 -32.59 -4.59 -5.55
N PRO A 125 -33.73 -3.88 -5.56
CA PRO A 125 -35.02 -4.49 -5.30
C PRO A 125 -35.11 -5.79 -6.07
N TYR A 126 -35.50 -6.88 -5.38
CA TYR A 126 -35.48 -8.27 -5.85
C TYR A 126 -35.36 -8.35 -7.38
N GLN A 127 -34.14 -8.62 -7.87
CA GLN A 127 -33.92 -8.90 -9.27
C GLN A 127 -34.70 -10.18 -9.56
N ASN A 128 -35.86 -10.04 -10.22
CA ASN A 128 -36.65 -11.19 -10.63
C ASN A 128 -35.70 -12.21 -11.27
N PRO A 129 -35.81 -13.51 -10.90
CA PRO A 129 -34.92 -14.53 -11.41
C PRO A 129 -34.90 -14.42 -12.92
N THR A 130 -33.70 -14.49 -13.50
CA THR A 130 -33.51 -14.30 -14.94
C THR A 130 -34.49 -15.25 -15.64
N PRO A 131 -35.42 -14.72 -16.46
CA PRO A 131 -36.41 -15.57 -17.08
C PRO A 131 -35.72 -16.55 -18.04
N CYS A 132 -36.30 -17.74 -18.22
CA CYS A 132 -35.83 -18.76 -19.16
C CYS A 132 -34.48 -19.40 -18.81
N THR A 133 -34.12 -19.49 -17.52
CA THR A 133 -32.89 -20.17 -17.07
C THR A 133 -32.87 -21.64 -17.46
N ALA A 134 -33.96 -22.38 -17.22
CA ALA A 134 -34.07 -23.80 -17.59
C ALA A 134 -33.85 -24.02 -19.10
N GLU A 135 -34.51 -23.21 -19.94
CA GLU A 135 -34.39 -23.36 -21.39
C GLU A 135 -33.01 -22.93 -21.93
N ARG A 136 -32.38 -21.96 -21.25
CA ARG A 136 -30.99 -21.57 -21.52
C ARG A 136 -30.04 -22.72 -21.22
N GLU A 137 -30.18 -23.35 -20.07
CA GLU A 137 -29.36 -24.49 -19.65
C GLU A 137 -29.56 -25.69 -20.57
N ALA A 138 -30.80 -25.98 -20.97
CA ALA A 138 -31.11 -27.02 -21.95
C ALA A 138 -30.44 -26.74 -23.30
N CYS A 139 -30.45 -25.49 -23.78
CA CYS A 139 -29.74 -25.11 -25.02
C CYS A 139 -28.24 -25.36 -24.90
N LEU A 140 -27.63 -24.92 -23.80
CA LEU A 140 -26.19 -25.07 -23.58
C LEU A 140 -25.80 -26.55 -23.48
N ASN A 141 -26.61 -27.36 -22.79
CA ASN A 141 -26.36 -28.79 -22.67
C ASN A 141 -26.50 -29.49 -24.01
N CYS A 142 -27.52 -29.16 -24.82
CA CYS A 142 -27.67 -29.72 -26.15
C CYS A 142 -26.45 -29.44 -27.04
N TYR A 143 -25.93 -28.20 -27.02
CA TYR A 143 -24.75 -27.87 -27.82
C TYR A 143 -23.48 -28.58 -27.35
N LYS A 144 -23.33 -28.84 -26.04
CA LYS A 144 -22.23 -29.64 -25.49
C LYS A 144 -22.34 -31.11 -25.91
N GLU A 145 -23.56 -31.64 -26.02
CA GLU A 145 -23.79 -33.03 -26.44
C GLU A 145 -23.68 -33.22 -27.97
N HIS A 146 -23.89 -32.15 -28.74
CA HIS A 146 -23.90 -32.17 -30.20
C HIS A 146 -22.92 -31.16 -30.82
N GLU A 147 -21.67 -31.16 -30.37
CA GLU A 147 -20.62 -30.27 -30.87
C GLU A 147 -20.35 -30.45 -32.39
N ALA A 148 -20.44 -31.69 -32.88
CA ALA A 148 -20.23 -32.02 -34.29
C ALA A 148 -21.42 -31.62 -35.20
N ASP A 149 -22.65 -31.62 -34.66
CA ASP A 149 -23.88 -31.33 -35.41
C ASP A 149 -24.80 -30.35 -34.63
N PRO A 150 -24.46 -29.05 -34.61
CA PRO A 150 -25.20 -28.05 -33.84
C PRO A 150 -26.67 -27.89 -34.27
N LEU A 151 -27.02 -28.33 -35.49
CA LEU A 151 -28.38 -28.27 -36.04
C LEU A 151 -29.36 -29.20 -35.31
N LYS A 152 -28.88 -30.26 -34.63
CA LYS A 152 -29.74 -31.13 -33.81
C LYS A 152 -30.41 -30.37 -32.66
N CYS A 153 -29.80 -29.28 -32.21
CA CYS A 153 -30.32 -28.44 -31.13
C CYS A 153 -31.37 -27.40 -31.57
N ALA A 154 -31.76 -27.38 -32.86
CA ALA A 154 -32.68 -26.38 -33.39
C ALA A 154 -34.01 -26.31 -32.61
N GLN A 155 -34.52 -27.44 -32.11
CA GLN A 155 -35.77 -27.46 -31.34
C GLN A 155 -35.61 -26.82 -29.96
N VAL A 156 -34.51 -27.11 -29.26
CA VAL A 156 -34.21 -26.55 -27.94
C VAL A 156 -33.98 -25.04 -28.05
N VAL A 157 -33.30 -24.60 -29.10
CA VAL A 157 -33.07 -23.18 -29.42
C VAL A 157 -34.40 -22.45 -29.70
N LYS A 158 -35.33 -23.08 -30.41
CA LYS A 158 -36.67 -22.50 -30.64
C LYS A 158 -37.44 -22.30 -29.34
N ILE A 159 -37.36 -23.26 -28.42
CA ILE A 159 -38.02 -23.18 -27.10
C ILE A 159 -37.41 -22.04 -26.28
N PHE A 160 -36.08 -21.95 -26.21
CA PHE A 160 -35.41 -20.84 -25.54
C PHE A 160 -35.75 -19.48 -26.16
N ALA A 161 -35.73 -19.37 -27.49
CA ALA A 161 -36.08 -18.14 -28.20
C ALA A 161 -37.55 -17.73 -27.95
N HIS A 162 -38.46 -18.70 -27.87
CA HIS A 162 -39.86 -18.46 -27.54
C HIS A 162 -40.03 -17.94 -26.12
N CYS A 163 -39.37 -18.58 -25.14
CA CYS A 163 -39.39 -18.11 -23.76
C CYS A 163 -38.79 -16.69 -23.66
N ALA A 164 -37.65 -16.43 -24.31
CA ALA A 164 -36.99 -15.13 -24.28
C ALA A 164 -37.87 -14.01 -24.88
N ARG A 165 -38.64 -14.29 -25.93
CA ARG A 165 -39.63 -13.35 -26.48
C ARG A 165 -40.73 -13.02 -25.48
N GLN A 166 -41.39 -14.04 -24.93
CA GLN A 166 -42.44 -13.85 -23.91
C GLN A 166 -41.93 -13.09 -22.68
N ALA A 167 -40.71 -13.37 -22.24
CA ALA A 167 -40.08 -12.70 -21.11
C ALA A 167 -39.81 -11.21 -21.36
N LYS A 168 -39.54 -10.82 -22.62
CA LYS A 168 -39.38 -9.41 -23.01
C LYS A 168 -40.72 -8.69 -23.02
N ASP A 169 -41.76 -9.35 -23.55
CA ASP A 169 -43.10 -8.77 -23.66
C ASP A 169 -43.75 -8.58 -22.27
N SER A 170 -43.54 -9.53 -21.35
CA SER A 170 -44.04 -9.45 -19.97
C SER A 170 -43.30 -8.42 -19.10
N LYS A 171 -42.00 -8.17 -19.32
CA LYS A 171 -41.28 -7.06 -18.67
C LYS A 171 -41.75 -5.67 -19.14
N GLY A 172 -42.33 -5.57 -20.33
CA GLY A 172 -42.97 -4.33 -20.81
C GLY A 172 -44.25 -3.96 -20.05
N GLN A 173 -44.99 -4.94 -19.54
CA GLN A 173 -46.27 -4.71 -18.85
C GLN A 173 -46.12 -4.29 -17.38
N PHE A 174 -45.11 -4.82 -16.66
CA PHE A 174 -44.91 -4.49 -15.23
C PHE A 174 -44.46 -3.04 -14.99
N ASN A 175 -43.91 -2.37 -16.01
CA ASN A 175 -43.51 -0.96 -15.92
C ASN A 175 -44.67 0.02 -16.15
N SER A 176 -45.88 -0.46 -16.48
CA SER A 176 -47.03 0.39 -16.83
C SER A 176 -48.10 0.45 -15.73
N THR A 177 -47.93 -0.24 -14.61
CA THR A 177 -48.94 -0.35 -13.52
C THR A 177 -48.41 0.20 -12.19
N LYS A 178 -47.61 1.27 -12.26
CA LYS A 178 -47.13 2.01 -11.09
C LYS A 178 -47.09 3.51 -11.39
N GLU A 179 -48.26 4.07 -11.68
CA GLU A 179 -48.58 5.49 -11.44
C GLU A 179 -49.65 5.56 -10.34
#